data_AF-A0A183I4M2-F1
#
_entry.id   AF-A0A183I4M2-F1
#
_cell.length_a   1.000
_cell.length_b   1.000
_cell.length_c   1.000
_cell.angle_alpha   90.00
_cell.angle_beta   90.00
_cell.angle_gamma   90.00
#
_symmetry.space_group_name_H-M   'P 1'
#
loop_
_entity.id
_entity.type
_entity.pdbx_description
1 polymer ?
#
loop_
_entity_poly.entity_id
_entity_poly.type
_entity_poly.pdbx_seq_one_letter_code
_entity_poly.pdbx_strand_id
1 'polypeptide(L)'
;MPNFSQIWTPIINHMGGTVVPVIPTEGLDILLTDASCTEEILNIARSQGATVVSSEWIIQAIIHGSLPKPEAHERFQYDYSDASSS
;
A
#
# COMPACT_ATOMS: atom_id res chain seq x y z
N MET A 1 13.97 -2.83 -15.06
CA MET A 1 13.31 -1.99 -14.04
C MET A 1 13.25 -2.79 -12.76
N PRO A 2 13.58 -2.21 -11.59
CA PRO A 2 13.34 -2.88 -10.32
C PRO A 2 11.84 -3.18 -10.19
N ASN A 3 11.51 -4.37 -9.68
CA ASN A 3 10.12 -4.72 -9.42
C ASN A 3 9.58 -3.96 -8.20
N PHE A 4 8.25 -3.88 -8.06
CA PHE A 4 7.60 -3.08 -7.01
C PHE A 4 8.16 -3.38 -5.61
N SER A 5 8.32 -4.65 -5.26
CA SER A 5 8.84 -5.07 -3.94
C SER A 5 10.31 -4.70 -3.74
N GLN A 6 11.16 -4.74 -4.77
CA GLN A 6 12.57 -4.32 -4.68
C GLN A 6 12.72 -2.82 -4.37
N ILE A 7 11.77 -1.99 -4.78
CA ILE A 7 11.77 -0.55 -4.49
C ILE A 7 11.31 -0.31 -3.06
N TRP A 8 10.15 -0.87 -2.69
CA TRP A 8 9.48 -0.51 -1.44
C TRP A 8 10.02 -1.23 -0.21
N THR A 9 10.52 -2.46 -0.34
CA THR A 9 11.03 -3.24 0.81
C THR A 9 12.10 -2.51 1.62
N PRO A 10 13.20 -2.00 1.03
CA PRO A 10 14.24 -1.31 1.81
C PRO A 10 13.72 -0.01 2.45
N ILE A 11 12.81 0.70 1.78
CA ILE A 11 12.22 1.95 2.27
C ILE A 11 11.33 1.68 3.49
N ILE A 12 10.42 0.71 3.40
CA ILE A 12 9.52 0.33 4.49
C ILE A 12 10.32 -0.13 5.71
N ASN A 13 11.33 -0.98 5.49
CA ASN A 13 12.21 -1.43 6.58
C ASN A 13 12.97 -0.27 7.23
N HIS A 14 13.42 0.72 6.45
CA HIS A 14 14.07 1.92 6.99
C HIS A 14 13.11 2.80 7.81
N MET A 15 11.83 2.83 7.45
CA MET A 15 10.78 3.52 8.20
C MET A 15 10.31 2.74 9.45
N GLY A 16 10.90 1.58 9.75
CA GLY A 16 10.55 0.73 10.89
C GLY A 16 9.37 -0.21 10.65
N GLY A 17 8.86 -0.29 9.42
CA GLY A 17 7.86 -1.29 9.03
C GLY A 17 8.48 -2.67 8.81
N THR A 18 7.63 -3.70 8.86
CA THR A 18 8.04 -5.09 8.55
C THR A 18 7.34 -5.55 7.28
N VAL A 19 8.12 -5.89 6.25
CA VAL A 19 7.57 -6.50 5.02
C VAL A 19 7.49 -8.02 5.19
N VAL A 20 6.28 -8.55 5.06
CA VAL A 20 6.01 -9.99 5.11
C VAL A 20 5.87 -10.57 3.70
N PRO A 21 6.45 -11.75 3.41
CA PRO A 21 6.39 -12.35 2.07
C PRO A 21 5.03 -12.97 1.74
N VAL A 22 4.22 -13.26 2.77
CA VAL A 22 2.89 -13.87 2.68
C VAL A 22 2.01 -13.20 3.72
N ILE A 23 0.72 -13.00 3.41
CA ILE A 23 -0.23 -12.45 4.38
C ILE A 23 -0.36 -13.43 5.56
N PRO A 24 0.03 -13.03 6.78
CA PRO A 24 -0.02 -13.91 7.95
C PRO A 24 -1.46 -14.13 8.40
N THR A 25 -1.71 -15.25 9.09
CA THR A 25 -3.01 -15.54 9.72
C THR A 25 -3.29 -14.63 10.91
N GLU A 26 -2.24 -14.11 11.55
CA GLU A 26 -2.28 -13.28 12.75
C GLU A 26 -2.89 -11.88 12.49
N GLY A 27 -2.89 -11.43 11.22
CA GLY A 27 -3.38 -10.12 10.80
C GLY A 27 -2.36 -9.30 10.00
N LEU A 28 -2.86 -8.42 9.15
CA LEU A 28 -2.08 -7.52 8.31
C LEU A 28 -2.53 -6.08 8.57
N ASP A 29 -1.59 -5.18 8.87
CA ASP A 29 -1.92 -3.78 9.11
C ASP A 29 -2.21 -3.03 7.80
N ILE A 30 -1.34 -3.21 6.81
CA ILE A 30 -1.33 -2.44 5.56
C ILE A 30 -1.02 -3.37 4.39
N LEU A 31 -1.85 -3.29 3.33
CA LEU A 31 -1.55 -3.84 2.02
C LEU A 31 -1.14 -2.70 1.08
N LEU A 32 0.16 -2.61 0.80
CA LEU A 32 0.70 -1.68 -0.21
C LEU A 32 0.66 -2.34 -1.59
N THR A 33 -0.16 -1.81 -2.51
CA THR A 33 -0.35 -2.42 -3.83
C THR A 33 -0.77 -1.39 -4.89
N ASP A 34 -0.90 -1.83 -6.14
CA ASP A 34 -1.49 -1.06 -7.24
C ASP A 34 -2.72 -1.78 -7.83
N ALA A 35 -3.28 -1.21 -8.91
CA ALA A 35 -4.47 -1.72 -9.59
C ALA A 35 -4.33 -3.14 -10.19
N SER A 36 -3.11 -3.71 -10.23
CA SER A 36 -2.90 -5.10 -10.65
C SER A 36 -3.16 -6.13 -9.54
N CYS A 37 -3.45 -5.69 -8.31
CA CYS A 37 -3.79 -6.57 -7.20
C CYS A 37 -5.04 -7.41 -7.50
N THR A 38 -4.99 -8.70 -7.21
CA THR A 38 -6.15 -9.59 -7.40
C THR A 38 -7.20 -9.36 -6.32
N GLU A 39 -8.47 -9.57 -6.66
CA GLU A 39 -9.58 -9.51 -5.69
C GLU A 39 -9.40 -10.51 -4.53
N GLU A 40 -8.77 -11.66 -4.78
CA GLU A 40 -8.47 -12.66 -3.75
C GLU A 40 -7.57 -12.07 -2.66
N ILE A 41 -6.45 -11.44 -3.03
CA ILE A 41 -5.51 -10.83 -2.09
C ILE A 41 -6.17 -9.67 -1.35
N LEU A 42 -6.93 -8.83 -2.08
CA LEU A 42 -7.67 -7.71 -1.50
C LEU A 42 -8.69 -8.17 -0.46
N ASN A 43 -9.44 -9.24 -0.74
CA ASN A 43 -10.45 -9.77 0.17
C ASN A 43 -9.82 -10.37 1.42
N ILE A 44 -8.71 -11.10 1.29
CA ILE A 44 -7.96 -11.62 2.44
C ILE A 44 -7.49 -10.46 3.33
N ALA A 45 -6.82 -9.45 2.76
CA ALA A 45 -6.32 -8.30 3.51
C ALA A 45 -7.46 -7.54 4.21
N ARG A 46 -8.56 -7.24 3.50
CA ARG A 46 -9.74 -6.56 4.07
C ARG A 46 -10.39 -7.37 5.19
N SER A 47 -10.47 -8.70 5.05
CA SER A 47 -11.02 -9.58 6.10
C SER A 47 -10.22 -9.52 7.41
N GLN A 48 -8.94 -9.15 7.33
CA GLN A 48 -8.05 -8.97 8.48
C GLN A 48 -8.05 -7.53 9.02
N GLY A 49 -8.83 -6.63 8.42
CA GLY A 49 -8.86 -5.21 8.78
C GLY A 49 -7.71 -4.39 8.20
N ALA A 50 -6.96 -4.93 7.23
CA ALA A 50 -5.84 -4.23 6.63
C ALA A 50 -6.28 -2.98 5.86
N THR A 51 -5.49 -1.91 5.98
CA THR A 51 -5.64 -0.73 5.13
C THR A 51 -5.00 -1.00 3.77
N VAL A 52 -5.77 -0.91 2.69
CA VAL A 52 -5.26 -1.07 1.32
C VAL A 52 -4.90 0.29 0.75
N VAL A 53 -3.64 0.46 0.30
CA VAL A 53 -3.11 1.75 -0.14
C VAL A 53 -2.18 1.63 -1.34
N SER A 54 -2.01 2.73 -2.07
CA SER A 54 -1.04 2.87 -3.17
C SER A 54 0.35 3.30 -2.66
N SER A 55 1.35 3.20 -3.55
CA SER A 55 2.68 3.78 -3.33
C SER A 55 2.66 5.26 -2.98
N GLU A 56 1.70 6.03 -3.50
CA GLU A 56 1.60 7.48 -3.23
C GLU A 56 1.40 7.76 -1.73
N TRP A 57 0.67 6.90 -1.03
CA TRP A 57 0.47 7.04 0.41
C TRP A 57 1.80 6.95 1.19
N ILE A 58 2.68 6.02 0.79
CA ILE A 58 4.02 5.90 1.37
C ILE A 58 4.91 7.09 0.98
N ILE A 59 4.82 7.56 -0.26
CA ILE A 59 5.56 8.76 -0.72
C ILE A 59 5.20 9.97 0.14
N GLN A 60 3.91 10.20 0.38
CA GLN A 60 3.45 11.30 1.23
C GLN A 60 3.87 11.10 2.69
N ALA A 61 3.90 9.85 3.20
CA ALA A 61 4.40 9.58 4.54
C ALA A 61 5.88 9.98 4.71
N ILE A 62 6.70 9.76 3.68
CA ILE A 62 8.12 10.17 3.66
C ILE A 62 8.24 11.70 3.63
N ILE A 63 7.46 12.36 2.75
CA ILE A 63 7.49 13.83 2.59
C ILE A 63 7.07 14.54 3.88
N HIS A 64 6.02 14.04 4.54
CA HIS A 64 5.45 14.66 5.73
C HIS A 64 6.08 14.18 7.05
N GLY A 65 6.85 13.09 7.02
CA GLY A 65 7.42 12.47 8.22
C GLY A 65 6.39 11.79 9.12
N SER A 66 5.18 11.54 8.63
CA SER A 66 4.08 10.89 9.36
C SER A 66 3.12 10.23 8.40
N LEU A 67 2.49 9.12 8.80
CA LEU A 67 1.49 8.44 7.97
C LEU A 67 0.22 9.31 7.85
N PRO A 68 -0.16 9.76 6.63
CA PRO A 68 -1.39 10.49 6.44
C PRO A 68 -2.59 9.54 6.61
N LYS A 69 -3.78 10.10 6.83
CA LYS A 69 -5.01 9.29 6.82
C LYS A 69 -5.19 8.68 5.42
N PRO A 70 -5.45 7.36 5.29
CA PRO A 70 -5.63 6.70 4.00
C PRO A 70 -6.73 7.32 3.11
N GLU A 71 -7.76 7.88 3.75
CA GLU A 71 -8.89 8.56 3.11
C GLU A 71 -8.65 10.05 2.80
N ALA A 72 -7.48 10.61 3.15
CA ALA A 72 -7.23 12.05 2.97
C ALA A 72 -7.02 12.46 1.50
N HIS A 73 -6.73 11.53 0.60
CA HIS A 73 -6.51 11.82 -0.81
C HIS A 73 -6.85 10.61 -1.69
N GLU A 74 -7.53 10.83 -2.83
CA GLU A 74 -7.97 9.76 -3.74
C GLU A 74 -6.80 8.93 -4.28
N ARG A 75 -5.67 9.57 -4.58
CA ARG A 75 -4.42 8.89 -5.01
C ARG A 75 -3.85 7.89 -4.00
N PHE A 76 -4.30 7.91 -2.75
CA PHE A 76 -3.88 6.90 -1.77
C PHE A 76 -4.59 5.56 -1.98
N GLN A 77 -5.69 5.55 -2.76
CA GLN A 77 -6.35 4.31 -3.15
C GLN A 77 -5.50 3.56 -4.18
N TYR A 78 -5.36 2.24 -3.99
CA TYR A 78 -4.51 1.38 -4.81
C TYR A 78 -4.96 1.31 -6.28
N ASP A 79 -6.26 1.50 -6.53
CA ASP A 79 -6.92 1.45 -7.83
C ASP A 79 -7.19 2.83 -8.43
N TYR A 80 -6.61 3.88 -7.85
CA TYR A 80 -6.74 5.22 -8.39
C TYR A 80 -6.23 5.27 -9.84
N SER A 81 -7.07 5.80 -10.71
CA SER A 81 -6.73 6.14 -12.09
C SER A 81 -7.12 7.58 -12.36
N ASP A 82 -6.23 8.36 -13.00
CA ASP A 82 -6.57 9.71 -13.48
C ASP A 82 -7.63 9.56 -14.59
N ALA A 83 -8.90 9.45 -14.22
CA ALA A 83 -10.03 9.39 -15.15
C ALA A 83 -10.36 10.76 -15.78
N SER A 84 -9.37 11.66 -15.89
CA SER A 84 -9.46 12.94 -16.60
C SER A 84 -8.53 12.95 -17.82
N SER A 85 -8.69 11.96 -18.69
CA SER A 85 -8.23 12.00 -20.08
C SER A 85 -9.27 11.26 -20.93
N SER A 86 -10.43 11.89 -21.08
CA SER A 86 -11.41 11.58 -22.13
C SER A 86 -11.44 12.75 -23.10
#